data_AF-D8S3A0-F1
#
_entry.id   AF-D8S3A0-F1
#
_cell.length_a   1.000
_cell.length_b   1.000
_cell.length_c   1.000
_cell.angle_alpha   90.00
_cell.angle_beta   90.00
_cell.angle_gamma   90.00
#
_symmetry.space_group_name_H-M   'P 1'
#
loop_
_entity.id
_entity.type
_entity.pdbx_description
1 polymer ?
#
loop_
_entity_poly.entity_id
_entity_poly.type
_entity_poly.pdbx_seq_one_letter_code
_entity_poly.pdbx_strand_id
1 'polypeptide(L)'
;MEIAHPDVIESGGRMTLLDDTKMRILEHLSFGAVRVKLNPSSMFAPQWLLGSGQIVYVTKGKGRVEVATQEGQAAIEQTVDAGDVFVVPPYHPHAVNTGSSPMEWICIHFTSSFYPSFLSGSRSVYASIPLEVLSASLNTSDDVADMVRSAHASEKMFFTLDRGFFSIV
;
A
#
# COMPACT_ATOMS: atom_id res chain seq x y z
N MET A 1 -28.46 5.01 -2.33
CA MET A 1 -27.30 4.29 -1.76
C MET A 1 -26.37 5.36 -1.22
N GLU A 2 -26.33 5.53 0.10
CA GLU A 2 -25.47 6.50 0.75
C GLU A 2 -24.01 6.15 0.42
N ILE A 3 -23.28 7.10 -0.16
CA ILE A 3 -21.89 6.87 -0.56
C ILE A 3 -21.08 6.88 0.73
N ALA A 4 -20.59 5.71 1.16
CA ALA A 4 -19.76 5.59 2.36
C ALA A 4 -18.62 6.62 2.34
N HIS A 5 -18.49 7.40 3.42
CA HIS A 5 -17.47 8.43 3.54
C HIS A 5 -16.07 7.80 3.65
N PRO A 6 -15.02 8.37 3.02
CA PRO A 6 -13.66 7.87 3.16
C PRO A 6 -13.14 8.01 4.59
N ASP A 7 -12.42 7.00 5.06
CA ASP A 7 -11.75 6.99 6.37
C ASP A 7 -10.39 7.69 6.32
N VAL A 8 -9.75 7.66 5.16
CA VAL A 8 -8.47 8.36 4.91
C VAL A 8 -8.61 9.19 3.65
N ILE A 9 -8.20 10.47 3.75
CA ILE A 9 -8.10 11.40 2.62
C ILE A 9 -6.75 12.10 2.73
N GLU A 10 -5.89 11.89 1.73
CA GLU A 10 -4.56 12.46 1.62
C GLU A 10 -4.37 13.01 0.19
N SER A 11 -3.29 13.77 -0.06
CA SER A 11 -3.04 14.39 -1.38
C SER A 11 -2.98 13.37 -2.52
N GLY A 12 -2.38 12.21 -2.29
CA GLY A 12 -2.25 11.15 -3.30
C GLY A 12 -3.50 10.28 -3.49
N GLY A 13 -4.50 10.34 -2.60
CA GLY A 13 -5.65 9.46 -2.72
C GLY A 13 -6.57 9.40 -1.50
N ARG A 14 -7.47 8.42 -1.53
CA ARG A 14 -8.41 8.16 -0.43
C ARG A 14 -8.71 6.68 -0.28
N MET A 15 -9.03 6.31 0.96
CA MET A 15 -9.38 4.95 1.36
C MET A 15 -10.74 4.94 2.06
N THR A 16 -11.55 3.94 1.76
CA THR A 16 -12.77 3.61 2.51
C THR A 16 -12.65 2.16 2.98
N LEU A 17 -12.63 1.97 4.30
CA LEU A 17 -12.58 0.69 4.97
C LEU A 17 -14.01 0.21 5.26
N LEU A 18 -14.22 -1.10 5.16
CA LEU A 18 -15.40 -1.81 5.58
C LEU A 18 -14.96 -2.98 6.47
N ASP A 19 -15.20 -2.84 7.77
CA ASP A 19 -14.79 -3.77 8.83
C ASP A 19 -15.94 -4.04 9.81
N ASP A 20 -15.66 -4.81 10.87
CA ASP A 20 -16.61 -5.15 11.92
C ASP A 20 -17.13 -3.94 12.72
N THR A 21 -16.36 -2.84 12.78
CA THR A 21 -16.79 -1.59 13.41
C THR A 21 -17.94 -0.93 12.64
N LYS A 22 -18.00 -1.13 11.32
CA LYS A 22 -19.07 -0.60 10.43
C LYS A 22 -20.17 -1.62 10.16
N MET A 23 -19.83 -2.90 10.07
CA MET A 23 -20.78 -3.99 9.82
C MET A 23 -20.43 -5.20 10.69
N ARG A 24 -21.06 -5.31 11.88
CA ARG A 24 -20.75 -6.37 12.86
C ARG A 24 -20.80 -7.81 12.33
N ILE A 25 -21.58 -8.09 11.28
CA ILE A 25 -21.61 -9.41 10.65
C ILE A 25 -20.25 -9.84 10.11
N LEU A 26 -19.38 -8.89 9.79
CA LEU A 26 -18.02 -9.12 9.29
C LEU A 26 -17.10 -9.76 10.34
N GLU A 27 -17.37 -9.56 11.63
CA GLU A 27 -16.70 -10.28 12.71
C GLU A 27 -16.95 -11.79 12.59
N HIS A 28 -18.20 -12.20 12.35
CA HIS A 28 -18.57 -13.60 12.21
C HIS A 28 -18.10 -14.22 10.88
N LEU A 29 -18.00 -13.42 9.83
CA LEU A 29 -17.57 -13.88 8.51
C LEU A 29 -16.05 -13.82 8.32
N SER A 30 -15.32 -13.19 9.25
CA SER A 30 -13.86 -13.04 9.21
C SER A 30 -13.35 -12.45 7.89
N PHE A 31 -14.01 -11.41 7.39
CA PHE A 31 -13.53 -10.64 6.24
C PHE A 31 -13.79 -9.15 6.39
N GLY A 32 -13.00 -8.36 5.69
CA GLY A 32 -13.22 -6.94 5.50
C GLY A 32 -12.90 -6.55 4.07
N ALA A 33 -13.23 -5.31 3.72
CA ALA A 33 -12.96 -4.78 2.40
C ALA A 33 -12.38 -3.36 2.46
N VAL A 34 -11.53 -3.03 1.51
CA VAL A 34 -11.03 -1.67 1.33
C VAL A 34 -11.31 -1.24 -0.09
N ARG A 35 -11.85 -0.03 -0.26
CA ARG A 35 -11.88 0.66 -1.54
C ARG A 35 -10.83 1.76 -1.53
N VAL A 36 -9.98 1.79 -2.55
CA VAL A 36 -8.95 2.80 -2.69
C VAL A 36 -9.13 3.55 -4.00
N LYS A 37 -8.96 4.87 -3.95
CA LYS A 37 -8.79 5.72 -5.14
C LYS A 37 -7.45 6.42 -5.06
N LEU A 38 -6.59 6.11 -6.03
CA LEU A 38 -5.27 6.70 -6.18
C LEU A 38 -5.33 7.75 -7.29
N ASN A 39 -4.90 8.97 -6.98
CA ASN A 39 -4.86 10.09 -7.92
C ASN A 39 -3.79 9.84 -8.99
N PRO A 40 -3.76 10.62 -10.10
CA PRO A 40 -2.63 10.61 -11.02
C PRO A 40 -1.32 10.92 -10.30
N SER A 41 -0.20 10.40 -10.82
CA SER A 41 1.14 10.62 -10.29
C SER A 41 1.21 10.38 -8.78
N SER A 42 0.63 9.28 -8.32
CA SER A 42 0.55 8.94 -6.90
C SER A 42 0.91 7.48 -6.67
N MET A 43 1.33 7.15 -5.45
CA MET A 43 1.64 5.80 -5.02
C MET A 43 0.85 5.48 -3.74
N PHE A 44 0.29 4.28 -3.68
CA PHE A 44 -0.11 3.68 -2.42
C PHE A 44 1.14 3.08 -1.78
N ALA A 45 1.48 3.59 -0.59
CA ALA A 45 2.77 3.38 0.05
C ALA A 45 3.14 1.89 0.10
N PRO A 46 4.42 1.53 -0.14
CA PRO A 46 4.88 0.15 -0.06
C PRO A 46 4.59 -0.46 1.31
N GLN A 47 3.88 -1.57 1.34
CA GLN A 47 3.34 -2.13 2.57
C GLN A 47 3.17 -3.65 2.52
N TRP A 48 2.93 -4.26 3.67
CA TRP A 48 2.44 -5.63 3.78
C TRP A 48 1.31 -5.72 4.80
N LEU A 49 0.43 -6.70 4.62
CA LEU A 49 -0.66 -6.97 5.56
C LEU A 49 -0.22 -8.02 6.59
N LEU A 50 -0.49 -7.74 7.87
CA LEU A 50 -0.26 -8.66 8.97
C LEU A 50 -1.43 -9.66 9.06
N GLY A 51 -1.14 -10.95 9.04
CA GLY A 51 -2.10 -12.01 9.38
C GLY A 51 -3.16 -12.34 8.32
N SER A 52 -3.23 -11.64 7.18
CA SER A 52 -4.16 -11.96 6.10
C SER A 52 -3.60 -11.58 4.72
N GLY A 53 -3.96 -12.38 3.71
CA GLY A 53 -3.82 -12.01 2.30
C GLY A 53 -4.99 -11.15 1.84
N GLN A 54 -4.93 -10.71 0.59
CA GLN A 54 -6.01 -9.95 -0.05
C GLN A 54 -6.19 -10.35 -1.51
N ILE A 55 -7.45 -10.33 -1.94
CA ILE A 55 -7.82 -10.37 -3.37
C ILE A 55 -8.15 -8.96 -3.79
N VAL A 56 -7.50 -8.48 -4.85
CA VAL A 56 -7.65 -7.12 -5.37
C VAL A 56 -8.33 -7.18 -6.73
N TYR A 57 -9.39 -6.38 -6.90
CA TYR A 57 -10.08 -6.19 -8.16
C TYR A 57 -9.99 -4.72 -8.59
N VAL A 58 -9.43 -4.49 -9.78
CA VAL A 58 -9.28 -3.14 -10.35
C VAL A 58 -10.60 -2.73 -10.98
N THR A 59 -11.23 -1.70 -10.41
CA THR A 59 -12.56 -1.26 -10.84
C THR A 59 -12.50 -0.19 -11.92
N LYS A 60 -11.47 0.66 -11.93
CA LYS A 60 -11.28 1.75 -12.90
C LYS A 60 -9.81 2.09 -13.10
N GLY A 61 -9.51 2.60 -14.29
CA GLY A 61 -8.19 3.13 -14.61
C GLY A 61 -7.16 2.04 -14.78
N LYS A 62 -5.89 2.42 -14.60
CA LYS A 62 -4.75 1.53 -14.72
C LYS A 62 -3.60 1.99 -13.83
N GLY A 63 -2.75 1.06 -13.45
CA GLY A 63 -1.57 1.34 -12.62
C GLY A 63 -0.56 0.21 -12.70
N ARG A 64 0.63 0.44 -12.16
CA ARG A 64 1.65 -0.60 -12.05
C ARG A 64 1.65 -1.15 -10.63
N VAL A 65 1.54 -2.47 -10.53
CA VAL A 65 1.50 -3.24 -9.30
C VAL A 65 2.78 -4.03 -9.19
N GLU A 66 3.37 -3.99 -8.00
CA GLU A 66 4.51 -4.80 -7.63
C GLU A 66 4.20 -5.58 -6.36
N VAL A 67 4.58 -6.86 -6.36
CA VAL A 67 4.48 -7.75 -5.20
C VAL A 67 5.79 -8.52 -5.10
N ALA A 68 6.47 -8.40 -3.97
CA ALA A 68 7.68 -9.14 -3.66
C ALA A 68 7.35 -10.44 -2.89
N THR A 69 8.10 -11.51 -3.15
CA THR A 69 8.12 -12.70 -2.28
C THR A 69 8.92 -12.41 -1.01
N GLN A 70 8.83 -13.31 -0.02
CA GLN A 70 9.62 -13.20 1.21
C GLN A 70 11.13 -13.33 0.97
N GLU A 71 11.52 -13.97 -0.13
CA GLU A 71 12.91 -14.10 -0.59
C GLU A 71 13.38 -12.88 -1.40
N GLY A 72 12.55 -11.84 -1.53
CA GLY A 72 12.88 -10.62 -2.27
C GLY A 72 12.84 -10.79 -3.78
N GLN A 73 12.08 -11.74 -4.31
CA GLN A 73 11.87 -11.90 -5.76
C GLN A 73 10.59 -11.20 -6.21
N ALA A 74 10.54 -10.75 -7.46
CA ALA A 74 9.31 -10.23 -8.06
C ALA A 74 8.29 -11.36 -8.28
N ALA A 75 7.22 -11.39 -7.49
CA ALA A 75 6.08 -12.28 -7.73
C ALA A 75 5.13 -11.68 -8.78
N ILE A 76 4.94 -10.36 -8.72
CA ILE A 76 4.19 -9.57 -9.70
C ILE A 76 4.99 -8.31 -9.97
N GLU A 77 5.15 -7.97 -11.25
CA GLU A 77 5.68 -6.69 -11.72
C GLU A 77 4.97 -6.34 -13.04
N GLN A 78 3.74 -5.82 -12.95
CA GLN A 78 2.87 -5.71 -14.12
C GLN A 78 2.04 -4.43 -14.09
N THR A 79 1.66 -3.96 -15.28
CA THR A 79 0.57 -2.98 -15.42
C THR A 79 -0.74 -3.74 -15.39
N VAL A 80 -1.68 -3.27 -14.57
CA VAL A 80 -3.04 -3.80 -14.46
C VAL A 80 -4.04 -2.74 -14.88
N ASP A 81 -5.13 -3.20 -15.50
CA ASP A 81 -6.21 -2.38 -16.03
C ASP A 81 -7.54 -2.72 -15.33
N ALA A 82 -8.55 -1.87 -15.54
CA ALA A 82 -9.89 -2.14 -15.04
C ALA A 82 -10.42 -3.50 -15.54
N GLY A 83 -10.88 -4.33 -14.61
CA GLY A 83 -11.29 -5.71 -14.87
C GLY A 83 -10.30 -6.75 -14.35
N ASP A 84 -9.04 -6.38 -14.11
CA ASP A 84 -8.02 -7.31 -13.63
C ASP A 84 -8.22 -7.67 -12.16
N VAL A 85 -7.82 -8.90 -11.84
CA VAL A 85 -7.79 -9.45 -10.48
C VAL A 85 -6.39 -9.94 -10.18
N PHE A 86 -5.87 -9.61 -8.99
CA PHE A 86 -4.63 -10.19 -8.49
C PHE A 86 -4.74 -10.49 -6.99
N VAL A 87 -3.84 -11.34 -6.50
CA VAL A 87 -3.80 -11.76 -5.09
C VAL A 87 -2.47 -11.33 -4.50
N VAL A 88 -2.52 -10.74 -3.30
CA VAL A 88 -1.34 -10.49 -2.48
C VAL A 88 -1.42 -11.42 -1.26
N PRO A 89 -0.53 -12.42 -1.15
CA PRO A 89 -0.52 -13.30 0.02
C PRO A 89 -0.12 -12.54 1.31
N PRO A 90 -0.40 -13.10 2.50
CA PRO A 90 0.02 -12.51 3.77
C PRO A 90 1.54 -12.23 3.78
N TYR A 91 1.95 -11.15 4.44
CA TYR A 91 3.37 -10.75 4.59
C TYR A 91 4.15 -10.50 3.29
N HIS A 92 3.49 -10.42 2.13
CA HIS A 92 4.14 -10.04 0.88
C HIS A 92 4.16 -8.51 0.74
N PRO A 93 5.34 -7.88 0.67
CA PRO A 93 5.44 -6.46 0.38
C PRO A 93 4.85 -6.16 -1.00
N HIS A 94 4.03 -5.12 -1.09
CA HIS A 94 3.41 -4.70 -2.32
C HIS A 94 3.29 -3.18 -2.39
N ALA A 95 3.31 -2.66 -3.60
CA ALA A 95 3.11 -1.24 -3.89
C ALA A 95 2.27 -1.09 -5.16
N VAL A 96 1.50 -0.01 -5.23
CA VAL A 96 0.70 0.35 -6.39
C VAL A 96 0.97 1.79 -6.73
N ASN A 97 1.26 2.09 -7.99
CA ASN A 97 1.40 3.47 -8.45
C ASN A 97 0.58 3.72 -9.70
N THR A 98 0.25 4.98 -9.87
CA THR A 98 -0.38 5.53 -11.07
C THR A 98 0.64 6.32 -11.87
N GLY A 99 0.55 6.18 -13.19
CA GLY A 99 1.13 7.16 -14.10
C GLY A 99 0.27 8.42 -14.17
N SER A 100 0.08 8.96 -15.37
CA SER A 100 -0.72 10.17 -15.61
C SER A 100 -2.23 10.01 -15.45
N SER A 101 -2.73 8.84 -15.08
CA SER A 101 -4.17 8.54 -14.96
C SER A 101 -4.48 7.93 -13.60
N PRO A 102 -5.64 8.24 -12.99
CA PRO A 102 -6.01 7.69 -11.69
C PRO A 102 -6.34 6.20 -11.79
N MET A 103 -6.30 5.51 -10.65
CA MET A 103 -6.67 4.11 -10.52
C MET A 103 -7.58 3.91 -9.30
N GLU A 104 -8.56 3.00 -9.43
CA GLU A 104 -9.46 2.64 -8.35
C GLU A 104 -9.60 1.12 -8.25
N TRP A 105 -9.47 0.59 -7.04
CA TRP A 105 -9.64 -0.83 -6.77
C TRP A 105 -10.43 -1.08 -5.50
N ILE A 106 -10.94 -2.30 -5.39
CA ILE A 106 -11.47 -2.87 -4.16
C ILE A 106 -10.60 -4.08 -3.82
N CYS A 107 -10.19 -4.19 -2.56
CA CYS A 107 -9.58 -5.42 -2.06
C CYS A 107 -10.42 -6.01 -0.93
N ILE A 108 -10.47 -7.34 -0.88
CA ILE A 108 -11.10 -8.13 0.18
C ILE A 108 -9.97 -8.81 0.94
N HIS A 109 -9.97 -8.68 2.26
CA HIS A 109 -9.04 -9.36 3.15
C HIS A 109 -9.80 -10.33 4.05
N PHE A 110 -9.16 -11.44 4.41
CA PHE A 110 -9.74 -12.57 5.15
C PHE A 110 -9.50 -12.43 6.66
N THR A 111 -9.78 -11.24 7.16
CA THR A 111 -9.76 -10.86 8.58
C THR A 111 -10.75 -9.72 8.77
N SER A 112 -11.32 -9.53 9.96
CA SER A 112 -12.20 -8.39 10.22
C SER A 112 -11.43 -7.09 10.45
N SER A 113 -10.11 -7.14 10.66
CA SER A 113 -9.28 -5.96 10.97
C SER A 113 -8.20 -5.69 9.92
N PHE A 114 -8.13 -4.46 9.42
CA PHE A 114 -7.14 -4.03 8.43
C PHE A 114 -5.91 -3.38 9.09
N TYR A 115 -4.80 -4.11 9.16
CA TYR A 115 -3.55 -3.65 9.77
C TYR A 115 -2.37 -3.69 8.78
N PRO A 116 -2.19 -2.65 7.95
CA PRO A 116 -1.01 -2.53 7.10
C PRO A 116 0.22 -2.09 7.90
N SER A 117 1.38 -2.59 7.51
CA SER A 117 2.70 -2.07 7.93
C SER A 117 3.39 -1.47 6.71
N PHE A 118 3.95 -0.27 6.85
CA PHE A 118 4.55 0.48 5.74
C PHE A 118 6.08 0.44 5.78
N LEU A 119 6.72 0.32 4.61
CA LEU A 119 8.19 0.43 4.48
C LEU A 119 8.67 1.88 4.58
N SER A 120 7.98 2.81 3.90
CA SER A 120 8.32 4.24 3.84
C SER A 120 7.15 5.12 4.29
N GLY A 121 7.42 6.41 4.57
CA GLY A 121 6.46 7.37 5.11
C GLY A 121 6.61 7.62 6.61
N SER A 122 5.87 8.59 7.13
CA SER A 122 5.94 9.09 8.52
C SER A 122 5.66 8.06 9.62
N ARG A 123 4.98 6.94 9.29
CA ARG A 123 4.62 5.87 10.24
C ARG A 123 5.21 4.52 9.83
N SER A 124 6.36 4.55 9.16
CA SER A 124 6.96 3.38 8.54
C SER A 124 8.02 2.71 9.40
N VAL A 125 8.40 1.50 8.98
CA VAL A 125 9.50 0.77 9.60
C VAL A 125 10.83 1.51 9.42
N TYR A 126 11.12 2.07 8.23
CA TYR A 126 12.37 2.83 8.06
C TYR A 126 12.42 4.07 8.96
N ALA A 127 11.32 4.79 9.11
CA ALA A 127 11.25 5.93 10.03
C ALA A 127 11.42 5.53 11.52
N SER A 128 11.17 4.26 11.86
CA SER A 128 11.21 3.74 13.24
C SER A 128 12.55 3.10 13.62
N ILE A 129 13.44 2.83 12.66
CA ILE A 129 14.76 2.24 12.91
C ILE A 129 15.78 3.36 13.23
N PRO A 130 16.62 3.24 14.28
CA PRO A 130 17.71 4.18 14.53
C PRO A 130 18.65 4.28 13.32
N LEU A 131 19.11 5.50 13.00
CA LEU A 131 19.89 5.76 11.79
C LEU A 131 21.09 4.83 11.65
N GLU A 132 21.88 4.65 12.71
CA GLU A 132 23.06 3.77 12.74
C GLU A 132 22.72 2.31 12.38
N VAL A 133 21.57 1.80 12.85
CA VAL A 133 21.10 0.44 12.54
C VAL A 133 20.68 0.35 11.07
N LEU A 134 20.02 1.39 10.55
CA LEU A 134 19.60 1.42 9.15
C LEU A 134 20.81 1.51 8.21
N SER A 135 21.79 2.38 8.50
CA SER A 135 23.04 2.50 7.76
C SER A 135 23.80 1.18 7.70
N ALA A 136 23.94 0.50 8.85
CA ALA A 136 24.57 -0.81 8.92
C ALA A 136 23.80 -1.88 8.14
N SER A 137 22.46 -1.90 8.24
CA SER A 137 21.61 -2.89 7.57
C SER A 137 21.62 -2.75 6.06
N LEU A 138 21.64 -1.52 5.55
CA LEU A 138 21.67 -1.21 4.11
C LEU A 138 23.10 -1.17 3.54
N ASN A 139 24.12 -1.33 4.39
CA ASN A 139 25.54 -1.21 4.04
C ASN A 139 25.84 0.09 3.26
N THR A 140 25.42 1.22 3.83
CA THR A 140 25.51 2.53 3.20
C THR A 140 25.93 3.62 4.20
N SER A 141 26.18 4.83 3.71
CA SER A 141 26.50 5.98 4.59
C SER A 141 25.26 6.51 5.31
N ASP A 142 25.47 7.21 6.42
CA ASP A 142 24.39 7.87 7.17
C ASP A 142 23.59 8.84 6.31
N ASP A 143 24.23 9.55 5.38
CA ASP A 143 23.53 10.45 4.45
C ASP A 143 22.52 9.68 3.58
N VAL A 144 22.89 8.50 3.07
CA VAL A 144 22.01 7.68 2.22
C VAL A 144 20.93 6.99 3.06
N ALA A 145 21.27 6.48 4.23
CA ALA A 145 20.29 5.90 5.14
C ALA A 145 19.27 6.96 5.61
N ASP A 146 19.72 8.19 5.86
CA ASP A 146 18.83 9.30 6.22
C ASP A 146 17.92 9.71 5.06
N MET A 147 18.41 9.67 3.81
CA MET A 147 17.55 9.85 2.63
C MET A 147 16.44 8.79 2.57
N VAL A 148 16.75 7.51 2.82
CA VAL A 148 15.73 6.43 2.84
C VAL A 148 14.75 6.63 3.99
N ARG A 149 15.26 6.95 5.18
CA ARG A 149 14.48 7.16 6.40
C ARG A 149 13.53 8.37 6.30
N SER A 150 13.99 9.45 5.68
CA SER A 150 13.24 10.71 5.55
C SER A 150 12.39 10.78 4.29
N ALA A 151 12.51 9.82 3.37
CA ALA A 151 11.65 9.72 2.19
C ALA A 151 10.17 9.70 2.60
N HIS A 152 9.38 10.61 2.02
CA HIS A 152 7.95 10.76 2.29
C HIS A 152 7.62 11.00 3.78
N ALA A 153 8.52 11.61 4.57
CA ALA A 153 8.33 11.81 6.01
C ALA A 153 7.13 12.69 6.40
N SER A 154 6.53 13.43 5.46
CA SER A 154 5.28 14.19 5.66
C SER A 154 4.02 13.42 5.23
N GLU A 155 4.17 12.30 4.52
CA GLU A 155 3.09 11.48 3.98
C GLU A 155 2.96 10.18 4.78
N LYS A 156 1.83 9.48 4.65
CA LYS A 156 1.55 8.26 5.42
C LYS A 156 1.25 7.09 4.51
N MET A 157 0.12 7.16 3.82
CA MET A 157 -0.45 6.02 3.09
C MET A 157 -0.47 6.28 1.59
N PHE A 158 -0.65 7.55 1.20
CA PHE A 158 -0.66 7.97 -0.20
C PHE A 158 0.46 8.97 -0.45
N PHE A 159 1.35 8.64 -1.39
CA PHE A 159 2.47 9.49 -1.79
C PHE A 159 2.14 10.21 -3.09
N THR A 160 2.52 11.47 -3.18
CA THR A 160 2.52 12.24 -4.42
C THR A 160 3.89 12.06 -5.08
N LEU A 161 3.91 11.69 -6.36
CA LEU A 161 5.13 11.40 -7.10
C LEU A 161 5.54 12.60 -7.95
N ASP A 162 6.60 13.28 -7.53
CA ASP A 162 7.19 14.40 -8.29
C ASP A 162 8.17 13.92 -9.38
N ARG A 163 8.65 12.67 -9.27
CA ARG A 163 9.55 11.98 -10.20
C ARG A 163 9.12 10.50 -10.34
N GLY A 164 9.67 9.83 -11.36
CA GLY A 164 9.30 8.46 -11.75
C GLY A 164 9.32 7.45 -10.60
N PHE A 165 8.62 6.35 -10.84
CA PHE A 165 8.38 5.29 -9.86
C PHE A 165 9.66 4.58 -9.38
N PHE A 166 9.73 4.29 -8.08
CA PHE A 166 10.78 3.46 -7.48
C PHE A 166 10.25 2.03 -7.29
N SER A 167 10.95 1.05 -7.87
CA SER A 167 10.65 -0.38 -7.75
C SER A 167 10.87 -0.88 -6.33
N ILE A 168 9.92 -1.67 -5.84
CA ILE A 168 10.02 -2.41 -4.57
C ILE A 168 10.44 -3.87 -4.80
N VAL A 169 10.56 -4.28 -6.06
CA VAL A 169 11.09 -5.57 -6.52
C VAL A 169 12.39 -5.37 -7.31
#